data_AF-A0A497RJG8-F1
#
_entry.id   AF-A0A497RJG8-F1
#
_cell.length_a   1.000
_cell.length_b   1.000
_cell.length_c   1.000
_cell.angle_alpha   90.00
_cell.angle_beta   90.00
_cell.angle_gamma   90.00
#
_symmetry.space_group_name_H-M   'P 1'
#
loop_
_entity.id
_entity.type
_entity.pdbx_description
1 polymer ?
#
loop_
_entity_poly.entity_id
_entity_poly.type
_entity_poly.pdbx_seq_one_letter_code
_entity_poly.pdbx_strand_id
1 'polypeptide(L)'
;MPTLQGIRVSPIKRKLRYVDGIASDKGISLSSLKWSFELPKIFANSEWAVYIRTLLDLSLDLDLHFPPSSFQFPLPELPVWLPAVGKARYGISKYNNSIYDPEQISPKPLENLLWDFHYKALRKCTREFKLVGTPLRKYADSYKQMLKELGVADFYVEGMFTTWSFVEAKAIYASYVGFSVVGIMIVTPPKRLMGVKEIAAGGEFTVRRSDDWKTEEMVETYQVYENHVGYARVGYMRVIHKVYGVDEYYLKEVSENFKKRIEDFHNRTGGLKIVVPYPVTILGSSEPPPISFFFNMQRLVWHQKKDRMHYKGGEHQIQLQSIIIRVKEILNRRGILAQQRLLYINFAQEYVYLYHPTEKRPEEWGRSKEFKKIMRREDIVEKYKALGADESILYEIIDAIRLWATAIPPPT
;
A
#
# COMPACT_ATOMS: atom_id res chain seq x y z
N MET A 1 -9.45 33.49 33.25
CA MET A 1 -8.81 32.32 32.61
C MET A 1 -8.75 32.57 31.10
N PRO A 2 -7.57 32.59 30.47
CA PRO A 2 -7.47 32.81 29.03
C PRO A 2 -8.02 31.57 28.31
N THR A 3 -9.05 31.78 27.50
CA THR A 3 -9.63 30.76 26.63
C THR A 3 -8.52 30.13 25.78
N LEU A 4 -8.42 28.80 25.79
CA LEU A 4 -7.62 27.99 24.87
C LEU A 4 -8.15 28.16 23.42
N GLN A 5 -8.03 29.36 22.86
CA GLN A 5 -8.04 29.55 21.41
C GLN A 5 -6.73 28.97 20.89
N GLY A 6 -6.68 27.64 20.74
CA GLY A 6 -5.59 26.97 20.06
C GLY A 6 -5.35 27.68 18.73
N ILE A 7 -4.13 28.19 18.55
CA ILE A 7 -3.69 29.07 17.46
C ILE A 7 -4.37 28.67 16.16
N ARG A 8 -5.38 29.46 15.73
CA ARG A 8 -6.04 29.30 14.43
C ARG A 8 -4.98 29.60 13.36
N VAL A 9 -4.36 28.57 12.81
CA VAL A 9 -3.45 28.74 11.68
C VAL A 9 -4.28 29.20 10.49
N SER A 10 -4.13 30.46 10.09
CA SER A 10 -4.75 31.01 8.88
C SER A 10 -4.41 30.14 7.66
N PRO A 11 -5.36 29.88 6.73
CA PRO A 11 -5.08 29.19 5.47
C PRO A 11 -3.90 29.79 4.71
N ILE A 12 -3.76 31.12 4.71
CA ILE A 12 -2.66 31.83 4.06
C ILE A 12 -1.33 31.50 4.75
N LYS A 13 -1.29 31.53 6.09
CA LYS A 13 -0.08 31.17 6.85
C LYS A 13 0.37 29.73 6.60
N ARG A 14 -0.58 28.80 6.40
CA ARG A 14 -0.28 27.41 6.03
C ARG A 14 0.29 27.31 4.61
N LYS A 15 -0.28 28.04 3.64
CA LYS A 15 0.27 28.12 2.27
C LYS A 15 1.68 28.67 2.26
N LEU A 16 1.93 29.80 2.93
CA LEU A 16 3.25 30.43 2.97
C LEU A 16 4.30 29.47 3.56
N ARG A 17 3.99 28.80 4.68
CA ARG A 17 4.87 27.77 5.25
C ARG A 17 5.16 26.61 4.28
N TYR A 18 4.15 26.18 3.52
CA TYR A 18 4.33 25.13 2.52
C TYR A 18 5.23 25.59 1.37
N VAL A 19 5.01 26.80 0.86
CA VAL A 19 5.81 27.41 -0.19
C VAL A 19 7.26 27.57 0.25
N ASP A 20 7.49 28.18 1.42
CA ASP A 20 8.82 28.41 1.97
C ASP A 20 9.56 27.08 2.18
N GLY A 21 8.86 26.07 2.68
CA GLY A 21 9.45 24.78 3.01
C GLY A 21 9.76 23.89 1.80
N ILE A 22 8.93 23.92 0.74
CA ILE A 22 8.97 22.89 -0.32
C ILE A 22 8.97 23.48 -1.74
N ALA A 23 8.38 24.66 -1.97
CA ALA A 23 8.21 25.23 -3.32
C ALA A 23 9.12 26.44 -3.61
N SER A 24 10.03 26.80 -2.70
CA SER A 24 11.07 27.82 -2.90
C SER A 24 12.42 27.15 -3.21
N ASP A 25 13.37 27.85 -3.85
CA ASP A 25 14.68 27.25 -4.15
C ASP A 25 15.45 26.83 -2.90
N LYS A 26 15.36 27.66 -1.85
CA LYS A 26 15.90 27.35 -0.52
C LYS A 26 15.17 26.16 0.11
N GLY A 27 13.83 26.13 0.01
CA GLY A 27 12.99 25.05 0.52
C GLY A 27 13.29 23.72 -0.17
N ILE A 28 13.44 23.71 -1.49
CA ILE A 28 13.84 22.53 -2.27
C ILE A 28 15.24 22.07 -1.85
N SER A 29 16.19 22.99 -1.69
CA SER A 29 17.56 22.65 -1.26
C SER A 29 17.57 22.01 0.14
N LEU A 30 16.90 22.63 1.11
CA LEU A 30 16.77 22.09 2.47
C LEU A 30 16.01 20.75 2.49
N SER A 31 14.92 20.66 1.74
CA SER A 31 14.14 19.42 1.60
C SER A 31 14.96 18.31 0.96
N SER A 32 15.84 18.63 0.00
CA SER A 32 16.72 17.65 -0.66
C SER A 32 17.80 17.13 0.28
N LEU A 33 18.37 17.98 1.13
CA LEU A 33 19.30 17.55 2.18
C LEU A 33 18.61 16.63 3.19
N LYS A 34 17.41 17.01 3.64
CA LYS A 34 16.60 16.17 4.52
C LYS A 34 16.25 14.83 3.85
N TRP A 35 15.89 14.85 2.57
CA TRP A 35 15.62 13.65 1.79
C TRP A 35 16.84 12.74 1.75
N SER A 36 18.01 13.29 1.42
CA SER A 36 19.29 12.56 1.41
C SER A 36 19.60 11.90 2.76
N PHE A 37 19.32 12.58 3.87
CA PHE A 37 19.48 12.02 5.21
C PHE A 37 18.48 10.89 5.50
N GLU A 38 17.24 11.01 5.01
CA GLU A 38 16.19 10.01 5.18
C GLU A 38 16.30 8.84 4.18
N LEU A 39 17.23 8.87 3.20
CA LEU A 39 17.34 7.85 2.16
C LEU A 39 17.48 6.42 2.67
N PRO A 40 18.35 6.11 3.66
CA PRO A 40 18.44 4.73 4.17
C PRO A 40 17.11 4.23 4.71
N LYS A 41 16.36 5.10 5.39
CA LYS A 41 15.00 4.80 5.84
C LYS A 41 14.05 4.64 4.67
N ILE A 42 14.09 5.52 3.66
CA ILE A 42 13.24 5.43 2.47
C ILE A 42 13.49 4.13 1.69
N PHE A 43 14.73 3.66 1.61
CA PHE A 43 15.12 2.41 0.95
C PHE A 43 14.63 1.18 1.71
N ALA A 44 14.90 1.11 3.02
CA ALA A 44 14.34 0.04 3.85
C ALA A 44 12.80 0.02 3.76
N ASN A 45 12.19 1.21 3.67
CA ASN A 45 10.76 1.35 3.53
C ASN A 45 10.21 0.80 2.21
N SER A 46 10.89 1.09 1.10
CA SER A 46 10.49 0.59 -0.21
C SER A 46 10.73 -0.89 -0.36
N GLU A 47 11.87 -1.39 0.09
CA GLU A 47 12.22 -2.81 0.04
C GLU A 47 11.17 -3.67 0.75
N TRP A 48 10.77 -3.24 1.95
CA TRP A 48 9.68 -3.86 2.70
C TRP A 48 8.34 -3.82 1.96
N ALA A 49 8.00 -2.67 1.37
CA ALA A 49 6.75 -2.51 0.63
C ALA A 49 6.72 -3.36 -0.66
N VAL A 50 7.84 -3.42 -1.40
CA VAL A 50 7.99 -4.25 -2.60
C VAL A 50 7.80 -5.71 -2.24
N TYR A 51 8.35 -6.14 -1.10
CA TYR A 51 8.28 -7.53 -0.68
C TYR A 51 6.86 -7.97 -0.33
N ILE A 52 6.18 -7.24 0.56
CA ILE A 52 4.77 -7.52 0.90
C ILE A 52 3.91 -7.47 -0.36
N ARG A 53 4.14 -6.49 -1.24
CA ARG A 53 3.37 -6.37 -2.47
C ARG A 53 3.59 -7.57 -3.39
N THR A 54 4.83 -8.01 -3.56
CA THR A 54 5.15 -9.18 -4.40
C THR A 54 4.50 -10.45 -3.85
N LEU A 55 4.53 -10.67 -2.53
CA LEU A 55 3.84 -11.79 -1.90
C LEU A 55 2.32 -11.72 -2.05
N LEU A 56 1.75 -10.52 -1.89
CA LEU A 56 0.32 -10.29 -2.02
C LEU A 56 -0.14 -10.54 -3.45
N ASP A 57 0.50 -9.92 -4.44
CA ASP A 57 0.14 -10.07 -5.85
C ASP A 57 0.27 -11.55 -6.28
N LEU A 58 1.32 -12.24 -5.83
CA LEU A 58 1.52 -13.66 -6.10
C LEU A 58 0.37 -14.51 -5.53
N SER A 59 -0.06 -14.23 -4.30
CA SER A 59 -1.14 -14.98 -3.67
C SER A 59 -2.51 -14.64 -4.27
N LEU A 60 -2.75 -13.37 -4.64
CA LEU A 60 -3.99 -12.94 -5.30
C LEU A 60 -4.15 -13.54 -6.71
N ASP A 61 -3.06 -13.68 -7.46
CA ASP A 61 -3.06 -14.35 -8.76
C ASP A 61 -3.34 -15.85 -8.63
N LEU A 62 -2.64 -16.50 -7.70
CA LEU A 62 -2.66 -17.96 -7.61
C LEU A 62 -3.88 -18.50 -6.86
N ASP A 63 -4.30 -17.86 -5.78
CA ASP A 63 -5.45 -18.28 -4.96
C ASP A 63 -6.77 -17.71 -5.48
N LEU A 64 -6.75 -16.44 -5.91
CA LEU A 64 -7.96 -15.70 -6.28
C LEU A 64 -8.05 -15.38 -7.78
N HIS A 65 -7.07 -15.79 -8.58
CA HIS A 65 -7.09 -15.66 -10.05
C HIS A 65 -7.24 -14.22 -10.55
N PHE A 66 -6.63 -13.28 -9.82
CA PHE A 66 -6.50 -11.91 -10.30
C PHE A 66 -5.57 -11.90 -11.52
N PRO A 67 -6.00 -11.39 -12.69
CA PRO A 67 -5.18 -11.44 -13.89
C PRO A 67 -3.89 -10.63 -13.71
N PRO A 68 -2.70 -11.16 -14.06
CA PRO A 68 -1.41 -10.50 -13.85
C PRO A 68 -1.33 -9.08 -14.41
N SER A 69 -1.95 -8.86 -15.57
CA SER A 69 -1.99 -7.56 -16.26
C SER A 69 -2.80 -6.48 -15.52
N SER A 70 -3.62 -6.88 -14.55
CA SER A 70 -4.45 -5.95 -13.76
C SER A 70 -3.72 -5.41 -12.53
N PHE A 71 -2.65 -6.08 -12.10
CA PHE A 71 -1.84 -5.60 -11.01
C PHE A 71 -1.13 -4.32 -11.39
N GLN A 72 -0.93 -3.48 -10.40
CA GLN A 72 -0.13 -2.27 -10.56
C GLN A 72 1.31 -2.59 -11.00
N PHE A 73 1.83 -3.73 -10.57
CA PHE A 73 3.14 -4.25 -10.95
C PHE A 73 2.97 -5.69 -11.45
N PRO A 74 2.74 -5.89 -12.76
CA PRO A 74 2.42 -7.21 -13.30
C PRO A 74 3.51 -8.22 -12.96
N LEU A 75 3.07 -9.40 -12.53
CA LEU A 75 3.93 -10.56 -12.37
C LEU A 75 4.36 -11.09 -13.75
N PRO A 76 5.45 -11.87 -13.82
CA PRO A 76 5.75 -12.65 -15.01
C PRO A 76 4.55 -13.50 -15.42
N GLU A 77 4.39 -13.76 -16.73
CA GLU A 77 3.28 -14.59 -17.19
C GLU A 77 3.40 -16.00 -16.61
N LEU A 78 2.30 -16.48 -16.01
CA LEU A 78 2.24 -17.84 -15.49
C LEU A 78 2.41 -18.85 -16.65
N PRO A 79 3.11 -19.97 -16.41
CA PRO A 79 3.21 -21.05 -17.40
C PRO A 79 1.84 -21.49 -17.93
N VAL A 80 1.76 -21.78 -19.23
CA VAL A 80 0.52 -22.11 -19.97
C VAL A 80 -0.29 -23.27 -19.35
N TRP A 81 0.36 -24.17 -18.63
CA TRP A 81 -0.27 -25.32 -18.00
C TRP A 81 -0.98 -24.99 -16.68
N LEU A 82 -0.78 -23.80 -16.10
CA LEU A 82 -1.53 -23.35 -14.93
C LEU A 82 -2.95 -22.95 -15.34
N PRO A 83 -3.98 -23.56 -14.71
CA PRO A 83 -5.36 -23.29 -15.08
C PRO A 83 -5.77 -21.87 -14.68
N ALA A 84 -5.88 -20.95 -15.64
CA ALA A 84 -6.42 -19.62 -15.40
C ALA A 84 -7.95 -19.69 -15.26
N VAL A 85 -8.49 -19.22 -14.13
CA VAL A 85 -9.94 -19.08 -13.95
C VAL A 85 -10.33 -17.65 -14.31
N GLY A 86 -11.08 -17.50 -15.40
CA GLY A 86 -11.55 -16.19 -15.84
C GLY A 86 -12.79 -15.72 -15.08
N LYS A 87 -13.13 -14.44 -15.24
CA LYS A 87 -14.45 -13.92 -14.83
C LYS A 87 -15.57 -14.57 -15.64
N ALA A 88 -16.69 -14.81 -14.98
CA ALA A 88 -17.89 -15.33 -15.60
C ALA A 88 -18.38 -14.33 -16.67
N ARG A 89 -18.71 -14.85 -17.85
CA ARG A 89 -19.30 -14.09 -18.95
C ARG A 89 -20.62 -14.77 -19.30
N TYR A 90 -21.70 -14.01 -19.25
CA TYR A 90 -23.03 -14.54 -19.52
C TYR A 90 -23.07 -15.23 -20.90
N GLY A 91 -23.54 -16.49 -20.93
CA GLY A 91 -23.64 -17.29 -22.15
C GLY A 91 -22.33 -17.85 -22.72
N ILE A 92 -21.17 -17.57 -22.10
CA ILE A 92 -19.84 -18.03 -22.60
C ILE A 92 -19.14 -18.91 -21.57
N SER A 93 -19.12 -18.51 -20.30
CA SER A 93 -18.40 -19.25 -19.26
C SER A 93 -19.17 -20.48 -18.79
N LYS A 94 -18.45 -21.60 -18.59
CA LYS A 94 -19.02 -22.80 -17.97
C LYS A 94 -19.34 -22.51 -16.49
N TYR A 95 -20.51 -22.95 -16.04
CA TYR A 95 -20.94 -22.86 -14.65
C TYR A 95 -19.90 -23.50 -13.71
N ASN A 96 -19.61 -22.89 -12.56
CA ASN A 96 -18.58 -23.29 -11.59
C ASN A 96 -17.11 -23.26 -12.05
N ASN A 97 -16.80 -22.81 -13.27
CA ASN A 97 -15.43 -22.69 -13.78
C ASN A 97 -14.98 -21.22 -13.97
N SER A 98 -15.70 -20.28 -13.37
CA SER A 98 -15.46 -18.85 -13.54
C SER A 98 -15.90 -18.06 -12.32
N ILE A 99 -15.20 -16.96 -12.04
CA ILE A 99 -15.50 -16.08 -10.90
C ILE A 99 -16.68 -15.17 -11.27
N TYR A 100 -17.77 -15.28 -10.51
CA TYR A 100 -18.95 -14.43 -10.65
C TYR A 100 -18.76 -13.12 -9.89
N ASP A 101 -18.04 -12.18 -10.50
CA ASP A 101 -17.97 -10.81 -10.01
C ASP A 101 -18.84 -9.89 -10.87
N PRO A 102 -19.45 -8.83 -10.29
CA PRO A 102 -20.05 -7.75 -11.05
C PRO A 102 -19.06 -7.16 -12.06
N GLU A 103 -19.50 -6.92 -13.31
CA GLU A 103 -18.65 -6.39 -14.39
C GLU A 103 -17.97 -5.06 -14.03
N GLN A 104 -18.58 -4.29 -13.12
CA GLN A 104 -18.12 -2.99 -12.66
C GLN A 104 -16.90 -3.05 -11.73
N ILE A 105 -16.61 -4.21 -11.13
CA ILE A 105 -15.54 -4.37 -10.15
C ILE A 105 -14.33 -4.98 -10.85
N SER A 106 -13.35 -4.14 -11.20
CA SER A 106 -12.07 -4.66 -11.71
C SER A 106 -11.16 -5.15 -10.58
N PRO A 107 -10.21 -6.07 -10.85
CA PRO A 107 -9.26 -6.56 -9.85
C PRO A 107 -8.38 -5.44 -9.24
N LYS A 108 -8.06 -4.40 -10.02
CA LYS A 108 -7.20 -3.28 -9.59
C LYS A 108 -7.77 -2.50 -8.38
N PRO A 109 -9.06 -2.10 -8.34
CA PRO A 109 -9.71 -1.59 -7.14
C PRO A 109 -9.62 -2.51 -5.92
N LEU A 110 -9.80 -3.82 -6.10
CA LEU A 110 -9.77 -4.80 -5.02
C LEU A 110 -8.36 -4.95 -4.42
N GLU A 111 -7.34 -5.04 -5.29
CA GLU A 111 -5.92 -5.04 -4.90
C GLU A 111 -5.55 -3.76 -4.13
N ASN A 112 -6.01 -2.60 -4.60
CA ASN A 112 -5.74 -1.33 -3.92
C ASN A 112 -6.48 -1.19 -2.58
N LEU A 113 -7.65 -1.80 -2.43
CA LEU A 113 -8.36 -1.87 -1.15
C LEU A 113 -7.54 -2.66 -0.12
N LEU A 114 -7.01 -3.83 -0.49
CA LEU A 114 -6.14 -4.62 0.39
C LEU A 114 -4.87 -3.87 0.75
N TRP A 115 -4.35 -3.07 -0.16
CA TRP A 115 -3.20 -2.22 0.12
C TRP A 115 -3.52 -1.04 1.04
N ASP A 116 -4.72 -0.46 0.98
CA ASP A 116 -5.16 0.50 1.99
C ASP A 116 -5.30 -0.17 3.36
N PHE A 117 -5.86 -1.38 3.41
CA PHE A 117 -5.95 -2.18 4.62
C PHE A 117 -4.57 -2.47 5.22
N HIS A 118 -3.58 -2.79 4.39
CA HIS A 118 -2.18 -2.95 4.82
C HIS A 118 -1.66 -1.74 5.62
N TYR A 119 -1.93 -0.52 5.16
CA TYR A 119 -1.52 0.70 5.89
C TYR A 119 -2.26 0.95 7.20
N LYS A 120 -3.39 0.26 7.44
CA LYS A 120 -4.09 0.25 8.73
C LYS A 120 -3.50 -0.79 9.66
N ALA A 121 -3.21 -1.98 9.13
CA ALA A 121 -2.77 -3.12 9.90
C ALA A 121 -1.30 -3.02 10.33
N LEU A 122 -0.41 -2.61 9.41
CA LEU A 122 1.03 -2.55 9.66
C LEU A 122 1.59 -1.13 9.69
N ARG A 123 2.66 -0.96 10.48
CA ARG A 123 3.49 0.22 10.38
C ARG A 123 4.35 0.12 9.13
N LYS A 124 4.37 1.23 8.40
CA LYS A 124 5.57 2.03 8.16
C LYS A 124 6.93 1.34 8.33
N CYS A 125 7.19 0.21 7.65
CA CYS A 125 8.55 -0.30 7.43
C CYS A 125 9.24 -0.83 8.68
N THR A 126 8.40 -1.22 9.63
CA THR A 126 8.79 -2.01 10.78
C THR A 126 7.93 -3.26 10.79
N ARG A 127 8.46 -4.32 11.39
CA ARG A 127 7.77 -5.59 11.64
C ARG A 127 6.78 -5.45 12.82
N GLU A 128 6.05 -4.33 12.85
CA GLU A 128 5.20 -3.95 13.96
C GLU A 128 3.76 -3.77 13.49
N PHE A 129 2.84 -4.34 14.26
CA PHE A 129 1.43 -4.06 14.11
C PHE A 129 1.13 -2.61 14.46
N LYS A 130 0.31 -1.97 13.62
CA LYS A 130 -0.20 -0.62 13.86
C LYS A 130 -1.55 -0.67 14.57
N LEU A 131 -2.43 -1.58 14.14
CA LEU A 131 -3.73 -1.85 14.76
C LEU A 131 -3.86 -3.37 14.94
N VAL A 132 -4.47 -3.77 16.06
CA VAL A 132 -4.67 -5.19 16.45
C VAL A 132 -6.05 -5.34 17.07
N GLY A 133 -6.70 -6.48 16.86
CA GLY A 133 -7.99 -6.80 17.45
C GLY A 133 -9.12 -5.90 16.96
N THR A 134 -9.99 -5.46 17.88
CA THR A 134 -11.25 -4.76 17.56
C THR A 134 -11.08 -3.57 16.62
N PRO A 135 -10.09 -2.66 16.80
CA PRO A 135 -9.87 -1.57 15.86
C PRO A 135 -9.58 -2.02 14.43
N LEU A 136 -8.76 -3.05 14.23
CA LEU A 136 -8.42 -3.54 12.89
C LEU A 136 -9.60 -4.32 12.29
N ARG A 137 -10.26 -5.14 13.11
CA ARG A 137 -11.48 -5.86 12.74
C ARG A 137 -12.55 -4.92 12.21
N LYS A 138 -12.81 -3.79 12.87
CA LYS A 138 -13.78 -2.79 12.39
C LYS A 138 -13.45 -2.26 10.98
N TYR A 139 -12.17 -2.08 10.65
CA TYR A 139 -11.77 -1.70 9.30
C TYR A 139 -11.98 -2.84 8.31
N ALA A 140 -11.57 -4.06 8.65
CA ALA A 140 -11.77 -5.24 7.81
C ALA A 140 -13.27 -5.45 7.53
N ASP A 141 -14.10 -5.49 8.57
CA ASP A 141 -15.54 -5.69 8.46
C ASP A 141 -16.20 -4.59 7.61
N SER A 142 -15.80 -3.33 7.77
CA SER A 142 -16.31 -2.23 6.93
C SER A 142 -15.98 -2.40 5.44
N TYR A 143 -14.80 -2.93 5.12
CA TYR A 143 -14.41 -3.21 3.75
C TYR A 143 -15.10 -4.46 3.21
N LYS A 144 -15.25 -5.50 4.02
CA LYS A 144 -15.97 -6.72 3.65
C LYS A 144 -17.43 -6.41 3.34
N GLN A 145 -18.12 -5.68 4.22
CA GLN A 145 -19.53 -5.31 4.03
C GLN A 145 -19.74 -4.53 2.73
N MET A 146 -18.90 -3.52 2.47
CA MET A 146 -18.94 -2.74 1.23
C MET A 146 -18.77 -3.59 -0.03
N LEU A 147 -17.81 -4.54 -0.04
CA LEU A 147 -17.64 -5.43 -1.19
C LEU A 147 -18.85 -6.36 -1.39
N LYS A 148 -19.45 -6.85 -0.29
CA LYS A 148 -20.66 -7.67 -0.34
C LYS A 148 -21.86 -6.90 -0.87
N GLU A 149 -22.04 -5.64 -0.44
CA GLU A 149 -23.10 -4.74 -0.95
C GLU A 149 -22.93 -4.40 -2.43
N LEU A 150 -21.69 -4.37 -2.92
CA LEU A 150 -21.40 -4.24 -4.35
C LEU A 150 -21.65 -5.54 -5.13
N GLY A 151 -21.94 -6.66 -4.46
CA GLY A 151 -22.24 -7.95 -5.06
C GLY A 151 -21.01 -8.83 -5.31
N VAL A 152 -19.86 -8.55 -4.69
CA VAL A 152 -18.70 -9.45 -4.70
C VAL A 152 -19.04 -10.69 -3.87
N ALA A 153 -18.69 -11.87 -4.36
CA ALA A 153 -18.98 -13.11 -3.66
C ALA A 153 -18.31 -13.21 -2.28
N ASP A 154 -19.05 -13.65 -1.27
CA ASP A 154 -18.59 -13.74 0.12
C ASP A 154 -17.29 -14.53 0.28
N PHE A 155 -17.16 -15.69 -0.36
CA PHE A 155 -15.95 -16.52 -0.28
C PHE A 155 -14.71 -15.78 -0.82
N TYR A 156 -14.90 -14.92 -1.80
CA TYR A 156 -13.84 -14.14 -2.42
C TYR A 156 -13.39 -12.99 -1.51
N VAL A 157 -14.37 -12.31 -0.91
CA VAL A 157 -14.13 -11.25 0.09
C VAL A 157 -13.40 -11.81 1.31
N GLU A 158 -13.88 -12.91 1.89
CA GLU A 158 -13.19 -13.54 3.03
C GLU A 158 -11.80 -14.04 2.63
N GLY A 159 -11.68 -14.69 1.47
CA GLY A 159 -10.41 -15.16 0.91
C GLY A 159 -9.37 -14.05 0.78
N MET A 160 -9.75 -12.87 0.27
CA MET A 160 -8.86 -11.70 0.17
C MET A 160 -8.22 -11.31 1.51
N PHE A 161 -9.01 -11.28 2.59
CA PHE A 161 -8.51 -10.90 3.92
C PHE A 161 -7.72 -12.02 4.59
N THR A 162 -8.09 -13.28 4.38
CA THR A 162 -7.31 -14.43 4.84
C THR A 162 -5.97 -14.52 4.10
N THR A 163 -5.94 -14.37 2.78
CA THR A 163 -4.69 -14.28 2.00
C THR A 163 -3.81 -13.14 2.52
N TRP A 164 -4.40 -11.98 2.83
CA TRP A 164 -3.65 -10.88 3.41
C TRP A 164 -3.03 -11.24 4.77
N SER A 165 -3.74 -11.95 5.66
CA SER A 165 -3.18 -12.33 6.98
C SER A 165 -2.00 -13.29 6.85
N PHE A 166 -2.04 -14.21 5.87
CA PHE A 166 -0.91 -15.07 5.54
C PHE A 166 0.29 -14.30 5.00
N VAL A 167 0.05 -13.36 4.08
CA VAL A 167 1.11 -12.51 3.51
C VAL A 167 1.75 -11.64 4.58
N GLU A 168 0.96 -11.04 5.47
CA GLU A 168 1.45 -10.29 6.63
C GLU A 168 2.38 -11.16 7.48
N ALA A 169 1.91 -12.35 7.85
CA ALA A 169 2.63 -13.25 8.73
C ALA A 169 3.94 -13.74 8.11
N LYS A 170 3.93 -14.10 6.81
CA LYS A 170 5.16 -14.43 6.08
C LYS A 170 6.11 -13.24 6.04
N ALA A 171 5.60 -12.05 5.74
CA ALA A 171 6.47 -10.87 5.70
C ALA A 171 7.18 -10.61 7.04
N ILE A 172 6.46 -10.70 8.17
CA ILE A 172 6.99 -10.41 9.51
C ILE A 172 7.89 -11.50 10.04
N TYR A 173 7.48 -12.76 9.89
CA TYR A 173 8.05 -13.89 10.64
C TYR A 173 8.79 -14.89 9.75
N ALA A 174 8.53 -14.93 8.44
CA ALA A 174 9.05 -15.97 7.56
C ALA A 174 9.37 -15.49 6.13
N SER A 175 10.62 -15.08 5.90
CA SER A 175 11.16 -14.79 4.57
C SER A 175 12.08 -15.91 4.06
N TYR A 176 12.33 -15.92 2.76
CA TYR A 176 13.06 -16.99 2.09
C TYR A 176 14.28 -16.45 1.36
N VAL A 177 15.33 -17.27 1.25
CA VAL A 177 16.51 -16.95 0.45
C VAL A 177 16.07 -16.68 -1.00
N GLY A 178 16.57 -15.60 -1.60
CA GLY A 178 16.13 -15.11 -2.92
C GLY A 178 14.95 -14.13 -2.86
N PHE A 179 14.19 -14.13 -1.76
CA PHE A 179 13.04 -13.25 -1.49
C PHE A 179 13.20 -12.54 -0.14
N SER A 180 14.43 -12.23 0.25
CA SER A 180 14.74 -11.58 1.51
C SER A 180 15.72 -10.44 1.32
N VAL A 181 15.48 -9.32 1.98
CA VAL A 181 16.42 -8.20 2.03
C VAL A 181 17.24 -8.27 3.31
N VAL A 182 18.57 -8.33 3.13
CA VAL A 182 19.54 -8.45 4.22
C VAL A 182 19.40 -7.27 5.19
N GLY A 183 19.32 -7.56 6.49
CA GLY A 183 19.20 -6.55 7.54
C GLY A 183 17.77 -6.06 7.81
N ILE A 184 16.78 -6.52 7.05
CA ILE A 184 15.36 -6.13 7.23
C ILE A 184 14.50 -7.34 7.61
N MET A 185 14.63 -8.42 6.84
CA MET A 185 13.74 -9.59 6.90
C MET A 185 14.33 -10.74 7.72
N ILE A 186 13.47 -11.52 8.38
CA ILE A 186 13.89 -12.76 9.06
C ILE A 186 13.82 -13.89 8.04
N VAL A 187 14.97 -14.47 7.71
CA VAL A 187 15.01 -15.67 6.88
C VAL A 187 14.67 -16.89 7.72
N THR A 188 13.66 -17.66 7.31
CA THR A 188 13.25 -18.88 7.99
C THR A 188 14.39 -19.90 7.95
N PRO A 189 14.84 -20.43 9.10
CA PRO A 189 15.84 -21.47 9.11
C PRO A 189 15.22 -22.77 8.58
N PRO A 190 15.97 -23.58 7.82
CA PRO A 190 15.45 -24.86 7.39
C PRO A 190 15.31 -25.84 8.57
N LYS A 191 14.12 -26.43 8.77
CA LYS A 191 13.86 -27.45 9.79
C LYS A 191 14.54 -28.77 9.41
N ARG A 192 15.62 -29.11 10.11
CA ARG A 192 16.21 -30.45 10.02
C ARG A 192 15.33 -31.44 10.79
N LEU A 193 14.67 -32.34 10.08
CA LEU A 193 14.06 -33.51 10.72
C LEU A 193 15.19 -34.44 11.20
N MET A 194 15.20 -34.77 12.49
CA MET A 194 16.18 -35.72 13.04
C MET A 194 16.12 -37.05 12.26
N GLY A 195 17.25 -37.48 11.72
CA GLY A 195 17.39 -38.75 10.99
C GLY A 195 17.23 -38.68 9.47
N VAL A 196 16.88 -37.52 8.89
CA VAL A 196 16.75 -37.35 7.43
C VAL A 196 17.92 -36.52 6.91
N LYS A 197 18.72 -37.07 5.98
CA LYS A 197 19.82 -36.35 5.31
C LYS A 197 19.32 -35.18 4.43
N GLU A 198 18.06 -35.20 4.05
CA GLU A 198 17.42 -34.12 3.33
C GLU A 198 16.97 -33.01 4.29
N ILE A 199 17.44 -31.81 4.01
CA ILE A 199 16.94 -30.58 4.62
C ILE A 199 15.46 -30.46 4.22
N ALA A 200 14.53 -30.68 5.15
CA ALA A 200 13.15 -30.29 4.93
C ALA A 200 13.13 -28.75 5.00
N ALA A 201 13.02 -28.11 3.84
CA ALA A 201 12.86 -26.67 3.77
C ALA A 201 11.51 -26.33 4.38
N GLY A 202 11.46 -26.02 5.67
CA GLY A 202 10.27 -25.50 6.32
C GLY A 202 10.54 -24.97 7.71
N GLY A 203 9.66 -24.11 8.18
CA GLY A 203 9.64 -23.53 9.51
C GLY A 203 8.21 -23.32 9.97
N GLU A 204 8.05 -22.72 11.13
CA GLU A 204 6.75 -22.35 11.67
C GLU A 204 6.68 -20.83 11.76
N PHE A 205 5.50 -20.28 11.49
CA PHE A 205 5.25 -18.85 11.56
C PHE A 205 3.87 -18.58 12.13
N THR A 206 3.74 -17.42 12.76
CA THR A 206 2.53 -17.05 13.48
C THR A 206 1.63 -16.19 12.61
N VAL A 207 0.42 -16.68 12.34
CA VAL A 207 -0.60 -16.01 11.53
C VAL A 207 -1.70 -15.48 12.44
N ARG A 208 -2.09 -14.22 12.27
CA ARG A 208 -3.28 -13.69 12.95
C ARG A 208 -4.53 -14.16 12.24
N ARG A 209 -5.55 -14.56 13.00
CA ARG A 209 -6.83 -14.94 12.43
C ARG A 209 -7.50 -13.76 11.76
N SER A 210 -8.00 -13.94 10.54
CA SER A 210 -8.73 -12.91 9.78
C SER A 210 -10.10 -12.56 10.37
N ASP A 211 -10.59 -13.38 11.32
CA ASP A 211 -11.90 -13.24 11.96
C ASP A 211 -11.88 -12.16 13.05
N ASP A 212 -10.83 -12.14 13.87
CA ASP A 212 -10.71 -11.28 15.04
C ASP A 212 -9.49 -10.34 15.01
N TRP A 213 -8.53 -10.60 14.10
CA TRP A 213 -7.27 -9.87 13.97
C TRP A 213 -6.47 -9.78 15.27
N LYS A 214 -6.66 -10.75 16.17
CA LYS A 214 -6.04 -10.81 17.51
C LYS A 214 -5.52 -12.20 17.84
N THR A 215 -6.33 -13.23 17.64
CA THR A 215 -5.91 -14.61 17.90
C THR A 215 -4.82 -14.99 16.91
N GLU A 216 -3.77 -15.61 17.41
CA GLU A 216 -2.61 -16.03 16.65
C GLU A 216 -2.59 -17.56 16.56
N GLU A 217 -2.38 -18.09 15.37
CA GLU A 217 -2.24 -19.52 15.10
C GLU A 217 -0.86 -19.80 14.50
N MET A 218 -0.22 -20.86 14.97
CA MET A 218 1.05 -21.34 14.44
C MET A 218 0.78 -22.21 13.22
N VAL A 219 1.37 -21.83 12.08
CA VAL A 219 1.22 -22.55 10.81
C VAL A 219 2.58 -22.96 10.30
N GLU A 220 2.66 -24.12 9.66
CA GLU A 220 3.89 -24.57 9.00
C GLU A 220 4.05 -23.89 7.63
N THR A 221 5.29 -23.58 7.27
CA THR A 221 5.63 -22.91 6.01
C THR A 221 6.90 -23.50 5.44
N TYR A 222 6.91 -23.82 4.16
CA TYR A 222 8.00 -24.49 3.47
C TYR A 222 8.62 -23.59 2.41
N GLN A 223 7.80 -22.73 1.80
CA GLN A 223 8.19 -21.94 0.63
C GLN A 223 7.53 -20.56 0.59
N VAL A 224 7.99 -19.72 -0.35
CA VAL A 224 7.54 -18.34 -0.55
C VAL A 224 6.02 -18.26 -0.69
N TYR A 225 5.43 -19.13 -1.52
CA TYR A 225 3.98 -19.24 -1.70
C TYR A 225 3.52 -20.67 -1.46
N GLU A 226 2.39 -20.81 -0.77
CA GLU A 226 1.75 -22.08 -0.43
C GLU A 226 0.25 -21.86 -0.26
N ASN A 227 -0.55 -22.80 -0.75
CA ASN A 227 -1.99 -22.72 -0.63
C ASN A 227 -2.49 -23.31 0.72
N HIS A 228 -3.45 -22.64 1.33
CA HIS A 228 -4.03 -22.99 2.62
C HIS A 228 -5.56 -23.01 2.52
N VAL A 229 -6.19 -24.01 3.13
CA VAL A 229 -7.64 -24.03 3.37
C VAL A 229 -7.85 -23.79 4.86
N GLY A 230 -8.30 -22.59 5.19
CA GLY A 230 -8.23 -22.08 6.57
C GLY A 230 -6.77 -21.95 7.01
N TYR A 231 -6.43 -22.54 8.15
CA TYR A 231 -5.05 -22.58 8.67
C TYR A 231 -4.34 -23.91 8.39
N ALA A 232 -5.01 -24.83 7.69
CA ALA A 232 -4.44 -26.08 7.26
C ALA A 232 -3.83 -25.93 5.86
N ARG A 233 -2.59 -26.37 5.71
CA ARG A 233 -1.95 -26.46 4.38
C ARG A 233 -2.64 -27.57 3.57
N VAL A 234 -3.06 -27.25 2.35
CA VAL A 234 -3.58 -28.25 1.41
C VAL A 234 -2.62 -28.41 0.23
N GLY A 235 -2.37 -29.67 -0.14
CA GLY A 235 -1.46 -30.03 -1.23
C GLY A 235 -2.00 -29.75 -2.64
N TYR A 236 -2.97 -28.84 -2.81
CA TYR A 236 -3.41 -28.43 -4.15
C TYR A 236 -2.34 -27.54 -4.75
N MET A 237 -1.41 -28.18 -5.45
CA MET A 237 -0.31 -27.54 -6.12
C MET A 237 -0.80 -26.68 -7.27
N ARG A 238 -0.84 -25.38 -6.99
CA ARG A 238 -0.31 -24.41 -7.94
C ARG A 238 1.04 -24.01 -7.38
N VAL A 239 2.04 -24.10 -8.23
CA VAL A 239 3.40 -23.59 -8.03
C VAL A 239 4.49 -24.56 -7.59
N ILE A 240 4.38 -25.47 -6.59
CA ILE A 240 5.63 -26.15 -6.16
C ILE A 240 5.48 -27.60 -5.65
N HIS A 241 5.24 -28.55 -6.56
CA HIS A 241 5.61 -29.96 -6.33
C HIS A 241 7.07 -30.19 -6.74
N LYS A 242 7.87 -30.92 -5.96
CA LYS A 242 9.19 -31.43 -6.40
C LYS A 242 9.15 -32.27 -7.70
N VAL A 243 7.97 -32.69 -8.17
CA VAL A 243 7.75 -33.63 -9.29
C VAL A 243 6.93 -33.00 -10.44
N TYR A 244 6.15 -31.95 -10.16
CA TYR A 244 5.19 -31.30 -11.07
C TYR A 244 5.04 -29.77 -10.83
N GLY A 245 5.95 -29.17 -10.05
CA GLY A 245 5.90 -27.77 -9.67
C GLY A 245 6.38 -26.85 -10.77
N VAL A 246 5.93 -25.61 -10.73
CA VAL A 246 6.51 -24.53 -11.51
C VAL A 246 8.01 -24.50 -11.20
N ASP A 247 8.80 -24.71 -12.24
CA ASP A 247 10.24 -24.87 -12.19
C ASP A 247 10.90 -23.79 -11.33
N GLU A 248 12.01 -24.14 -10.69
CA GLU A 248 12.98 -23.22 -10.09
C GLU A 248 13.20 -21.96 -10.95
N TYR A 249 13.06 -22.11 -12.27
CA TYR A 249 13.01 -21.06 -13.28
C TYR A 249 12.01 -19.92 -13.01
N TYR A 250 10.74 -20.20 -12.71
CA TYR A 250 9.74 -19.14 -12.48
C TYR A 250 9.99 -18.42 -11.16
N LEU A 251 10.32 -19.16 -10.09
CA LEU A 251 10.67 -18.53 -8.82
C LEU A 251 11.91 -17.65 -8.98
N LYS A 252 12.88 -18.09 -9.80
CA LYS A 252 14.03 -17.28 -10.18
C LYS A 252 13.59 -16.02 -10.93
N GLU A 253 12.71 -16.11 -11.92
CA GLU A 253 12.20 -14.96 -12.68
C GLU A 253 11.45 -13.96 -11.77
N VAL A 254 10.57 -14.45 -10.89
CA VAL A 254 9.89 -13.60 -9.90
C VAL A 254 10.91 -12.95 -8.95
N SER A 255 11.96 -13.67 -8.54
CA SER A 255 13.03 -13.12 -7.68
C SER A 255 13.87 -12.04 -8.39
N GLU A 256 14.17 -12.24 -9.68
CA GLU A 256 14.88 -11.27 -10.50
C GLU A 256 14.02 -10.02 -10.74
N ASN A 257 12.72 -10.21 -10.98
CA ASN A 257 11.76 -9.11 -11.08
C ASN A 257 11.66 -8.32 -9.76
N PHE A 258 11.60 -9.02 -8.62
CA PHE A 258 11.63 -8.41 -7.28
C PHE A 258 12.90 -7.56 -7.07
N LYS A 259 14.07 -8.11 -7.38
CA LYS A 259 15.35 -7.40 -7.28
C LYS A 259 15.39 -6.17 -8.19
N LYS A 260 14.98 -6.32 -9.45
CA LYS A 260 14.93 -5.22 -10.42
C LYS A 260 14.02 -4.08 -9.95
N ARG A 261 12.86 -4.39 -9.36
CA ARG A 261 11.94 -3.39 -8.80
C ARG A 261 12.59 -2.55 -7.69
N ILE A 262 13.37 -3.18 -6.81
CA ILE A 262 14.10 -2.48 -5.76
C ILE A 262 15.18 -1.57 -6.36
N GLU A 263 15.97 -2.10 -7.31
CA GLU A 263 17.03 -1.34 -7.98
C GLU A 263 16.48 -0.13 -8.76
N ASP A 264 15.41 -0.31 -9.52
CA ASP A 264 14.73 0.78 -10.26
C ASP A 264 14.23 1.86 -9.30
N PHE A 265 13.70 1.47 -8.13
CA PHE A 265 13.29 2.42 -7.10
C PHE A 265 14.46 3.20 -6.52
N HIS A 266 15.55 2.50 -6.16
CA HIS A 266 16.74 3.12 -5.58
C HIS A 266 17.36 4.12 -6.56
N ASN A 267 17.47 3.73 -7.84
CA ASN A 267 17.98 4.57 -8.91
C ASN A 267 17.14 5.83 -9.11
N ARG A 268 15.81 5.70 -9.08
CA ARG A 268 14.89 6.85 -9.19
C ARG A 268 14.95 7.78 -7.96
N THR A 269 15.10 7.20 -6.76
CA THR A 269 14.79 7.91 -5.50
C THR A 269 16.01 8.40 -4.73
N GLY A 270 17.07 7.60 -4.65
CA GLY A 270 18.29 7.97 -3.91
C GLY A 270 19.37 8.59 -4.77
N GLY A 271 19.28 8.41 -6.08
CA GLY A 271 20.11 9.11 -7.04
C GLY A 271 20.98 8.20 -7.89
N LEU A 272 21.38 8.73 -9.04
CA LEU A 272 22.30 8.05 -9.94
C LEU A 272 23.70 8.15 -9.36
N LYS A 273 24.35 6.99 -9.20
CA LYS A 273 25.80 6.93 -8.96
C LYS A 273 26.47 7.19 -10.31
N ILE A 274 26.81 8.45 -10.56
CA ILE A 274 27.52 8.84 -11.79
C ILE A 274 29.00 8.60 -11.52
N VAL A 275 29.53 7.60 -12.22
CA VAL A 275 30.95 7.25 -12.19
C VAL A 275 31.59 7.96 -13.38
N VAL A 276 32.33 9.03 -13.14
CA VAL A 276 33.05 9.74 -14.20
C VAL A 276 34.43 9.12 -14.34
N PRO A 277 34.74 8.45 -15.46
CA PRO A 277 36.11 8.02 -15.73
C PRO A 277 36.97 9.26 -15.92
N TYR A 278 38.16 9.28 -15.32
CA TYR A 278 39.13 10.34 -15.61
C TYR A 278 39.51 10.29 -17.10
N PRO A 279 39.67 11.43 -17.78
CA PRO A 279 40.37 11.43 -19.06
C PRO A 279 41.79 10.91 -18.80
N VAL A 280 42.21 9.91 -19.57
CA VAL A 280 43.53 9.29 -19.50
C VAL A 280 44.59 10.39 -19.44
N THR A 281 45.28 10.51 -18.31
CA THR A 281 46.42 11.42 -18.21
C THR A 281 47.51 10.92 -19.15
N ILE A 282 47.95 11.77 -20.09
CA ILE A 282 48.96 11.49 -21.14
C ILE A 282 50.34 11.09 -20.58
N LEU A 283 50.52 10.95 -19.26
CA LEU A 283 51.79 10.61 -18.64
C LEU A 283 51.63 9.49 -17.60
N GLY A 284 51.66 8.25 -18.11
CA GLY A 284 52.34 7.09 -17.51
C GLY A 284 52.14 6.80 -16.00
N SER A 285 51.01 7.13 -15.40
CA SER A 285 50.74 6.81 -13.99
C SER A 285 49.31 6.33 -13.80
N SER A 286 49.19 5.33 -12.92
CA SER A 286 47.99 4.62 -12.48
C SER A 286 46.68 5.39 -12.67
N GLU A 287 45.74 4.81 -13.41
CA GLU A 287 44.38 5.33 -13.57
C GLU A 287 43.83 5.76 -12.20
N PRO A 288 43.58 7.07 -11.97
CA PRO A 288 42.97 7.49 -10.72
C PRO A 288 41.59 6.80 -10.61
N PRO A 289 41.21 6.31 -9.42
CA PRO A 289 39.94 5.63 -9.25
C PRO A 289 38.81 6.56 -9.69
N PRO A 290 37.82 6.04 -10.43
CA PRO A 290 36.79 6.89 -10.99
C PRO A 290 35.99 7.56 -9.87
N ILE A 291 35.70 8.86 -10.03
CA ILE A 291 34.96 9.59 -9.00
C ILE A 291 33.49 9.25 -9.15
N SER A 292 32.90 8.70 -8.08
CA SER A 292 31.46 8.47 -8.01
C SER A 292 30.77 9.61 -7.29
N PHE A 293 29.90 10.33 -7.97
CA PHE A 293 29.01 11.33 -7.36
C PHE A 293 27.60 10.77 -7.24
N PHE A 294 26.96 11.01 -6.09
CA PHE A 294 25.55 10.69 -5.88
C PHE A 294 24.70 11.89 -6.30
N PHE A 295 24.00 11.77 -7.42
CA PHE A 295 23.08 12.82 -7.87
C PHE A 295 21.67 12.55 -7.36
N ASN A 296 21.21 13.31 -6.36
CA ASN A 296 19.84 13.18 -5.83
C ASN A 296 18.80 13.61 -6.89
N MET A 297 18.26 12.63 -7.62
CA MET A 297 17.26 12.83 -8.68
C MET A 297 16.00 13.53 -8.17
N GLN A 298 15.65 13.34 -6.90
CA GLN A 298 14.47 13.97 -6.30
C GLN A 298 14.59 15.50 -6.27
N ARG A 299 15.81 16.03 -6.10
CA ARG A 299 16.07 17.47 -6.15
C ARG A 299 15.72 18.05 -7.52
N LEU A 300 16.14 17.37 -8.60
CA LEU A 300 15.83 17.77 -9.97
C LEU A 300 14.32 17.76 -10.22
N VAL A 301 13.63 16.69 -9.81
CA VAL A 301 12.17 16.55 -9.94
C VAL A 301 11.43 17.67 -9.21
N TRP A 302 11.88 18.07 -8.02
CA TRP A 302 11.28 19.18 -7.28
C TRP A 302 11.52 20.53 -7.94
N HIS A 303 12.71 20.79 -8.49
CA HIS A 303 12.94 22.01 -9.25
C HIS A 303 12.06 22.08 -10.51
N GLN A 304 11.93 20.98 -11.26
CA GLN A 304 11.04 20.91 -12.42
C GLN A 304 9.57 21.15 -12.06
N LYS A 305 9.14 20.72 -10.86
CA LYS A 305 7.75 20.85 -10.39
C LYS A 305 7.52 22.08 -9.52
N LYS A 306 8.50 22.97 -9.37
CA LYS A 306 8.48 24.11 -8.44
C LYS A 306 7.23 24.97 -8.57
N ASP A 307 6.97 25.48 -9.78
CA ASP A 307 5.83 26.37 -10.03
C ASP A 307 4.50 25.66 -9.76
N ARG A 308 4.41 24.41 -10.18
CA ARG A 308 3.23 23.59 -9.94
C ARG A 308 2.99 23.36 -8.44
N MET A 309 4.04 23.10 -7.66
CA MET A 309 3.93 22.99 -6.20
C MET A 309 3.51 24.33 -5.61
N HIS A 310 4.09 25.45 -6.06
CA HIS A 310 3.76 26.78 -5.57
C HIS A 310 2.28 27.15 -5.76
N TYR A 311 1.76 26.99 -6.98
CA TYR A 311 0.40 27.38 -7.32
C TYR A 311 -0.63 26.31 -6.94
N LYS A 312 -0.62 25.14 -7.59
CA LYS A 312 -1.60 24.07 -7.35
C LYS A 312 -1.47 23.46 -5.96
N GLY A 313 -0.24 23.21 -5.51
CA GLY A 313 0.02 22.66 -4.18
C GLY A 313 -0.39 23.64 -3.07
N GLY A 314 -0.06 24.92 -3.24
CA GLY A 314 -0.46 25.98 -2.31
C GLY A 314 -1.98 26.18 -2.22
N GLU A 315 -2.68 26.15 -3.35
CA GLU A 315 -4.13 26.20 -3.40
C GLU A 315 -4.77 25.03 -2.64
N HIS A 316 -4.32 23.80 -2.90
CA HIS A 316 -4.77 22.61 -2.20
C HIS A 316 -4.60 22.71 -0.66
N GLN A 317 -3.49 23.29 -0.20
CA GLN A 317 -3.27 23.52 1.24
C GLN A 317 -4.27 24.52 1.85
N ILE A 318 -4.66 25.55 1.10
CA ILE A 318 -5.69 26.50 1.53
C ILE A 318 -7.03 25.79 1.65
N GLN A 319 -7.44 25.06 0.61
CA GLN A 319 -8.70 24.35 0.56
C GLN A 319 -8.85 23.38 1.74
N LEU A 320 -7.84 22.53 1.97
CA LEU A 320 -7.84 21.60 3.10
C LEU A 320 -7.90 22.31 4.46
N GLN A 321 -7.18 23.42 4.64
CA GLN A 321 -7.22 24.16 5.90
C GLN A 321 -8.58 24.80 6.14
N SER A 322 -9.21 25.34 5.11
CA SER A 322 -10.56 25.90 5.19
C SER A 322 -11.58 24.86 5.63
N ILE A 323 -11.52 23.64 5.06
CA ILE A 323 -12.36 22.51 5.48
C ILE A 323 -12.10 22.16 6.95
N ILE A 324 -10.84 22.03 7.37
CA ILE A 324 -10.48 21.70 8.75
C ILE A 324 -11.00 22.76 9.73
N ILE A 325 -10.93 24.04 9.38
CA ILE A 325 -11.44 25.13 10.24
C ILE A 325 -12.96 24.98 10.45
N ARG A 326 -13.72 24.77 9.36
CA ARG A 326 -15.18 24.59 9.45
C ARG A 326 -15.57 23.36 10.27
N VAL A 327 -14.90 22.23 10.04
CA VAL A 327 -15.12 21.02 10.83
C VAL A 327 -14.83 21.28 12.30
N LYS A 328 -13.74 21.98 12.64
CA LYS A 328 -13.45 22.37 14.03
C LYS A 328 -14.53 23.26 14.64
N GLU A 329 -15.15 24.14 13.87
CA GLU A 329 -16.26 24.98 14.34
C GLU A 329 -17.51 24.15 14.64
N ILE A 330 -17.89 23.21 13.76
CA ILE A 330 -18.96 22.24 14.01
C ILE A 330 -18.69 21.45 15.29
N LEU A 331 -17.48 20.90 15.42
CA LEU A 331 -17.09 20.10 16.58
C LEU A 331 -17.06 20.92 17.89
N ASN A 332 -16.71 22.21 17.83
CA ASN A 332 -16.78 23.09 18.98
C ASN A 332 -18.23 23.36 19.40
N ARG A 333 -19.14 23.60 18.44
CA ARG A 333 -20.58 23.81 18.73
C ARG A 333 -21.21 22.59 19.38
N ARG A 334 -20.83 21.39 18.93
CA ARG A 334 -21.32 20.10 19.44
C ARG A 334 -20.60 19.63 20.72
N GLY A 335 -19.63 20.39 21.25
CA GLY A 335 -18.92 20.03 22.48
C GLY A 335 -18.03 18.79 22.38
N ILE A 336 -17.56 18.42 21.19
CA ILE A 336 -16.80 17.17 21.00
C ILE A 336 -15.41 17.24 21.63
N LEU A 337 -15.10 16.20 22.43
CA LEU A 337 -13.82 16.00 23.11
C LEU A 337 -12.65 15.99 22.12
N ALA A 338 -11.52 16.58 22.53
CA ALA A 338 -10.34 16.74 21.67
C ALA A 338 -9.84 15.44 21.04
N GLN A 339 -9.91 14.32 21.78
CA GLN A 339 -9.47 12.99 21.34
C GLN A 339 -10.26 12.48 20.12
N GLN A 340 -11.58 12.75 20.08
CA GLN A 340 -12.46 12.32 18.99
C GLN A 340 -12.40 13.24 17.77
N ARG A 341 -11.87 14.47 17.90
CA ARG A 341 -11.84 15.44 16.80
C ARG A 341 -11.06 14.95 15.59
N LEU A 342 -10.00 14.16 15.81
CA LEU A 342 -9.20 13.62 14.72
C LEU A 342 -10.03 12.66 13.84
N LEU A 343 -10.97 11.92 14.41
CA LEU A 343 -11.86 11.02 13.69
C LEU A 343 -12.71 11.79 12.66
N TYR A 344 -13.38 12.84 13.11
CA TYR A 344 -14.22 13.68 12.24
C TYR A 344 -13.41 14.49 11.21
N ILE A 345 -12.18 14.92 11.56
CA ILE A 345 -11.28 15.56 10.59
C ILE A 345 -10.83 14.56 9.51
N ASN A 346 -10.52 13.32 9.90
CA ASN A 346 -10.17 12.27 8.95
C ASN A 346 -11.35 11.94 8.02
N PHE A 347 -12.57 11.86 8.56
CA PHE A 347 -13.80 11.71 7.77
C PHE A 347 -13.94 12.80 6.71
N ALA A 348 -13.85 14.08 7.12
CA ALA A 348 -13.99 15.21 6.21
C ALA A 348 -12.94 15.19 5.10
N GLN A 349 -11.69 14.87 5.43
CA GLN A 349 -10.63 14.71 4.44
C GLN A 349 -10.92 13.54 3.51
N GLU A 350 -11.31 12.38 4.05
CA GLU A 350 -11.58 11.17 3.29
C GLU A 350 -12.72 11.38 2.29
N TYR A 351 -13.79 12.06 2.73
CA TYR A 351 -14.94 12.45 1.94
C TYR A 351 -14.57 13.43 0.82
N VAL A 352 -13.80 14.48 1.10
CA VAL A 352 -13.33 15.43 0.05
C VAL A 352 -12.44 14.72 -0.98
N TYR A 353 -11.62 13.77 -0.53
CA TYR A 353 -10.78 12.97 -1.43
C TYR A 353 -11.55 11.94 -2.26
N LEU A 354 -12.85 11.71 -2.03
CA LEU A 354 -13.69 11.02 -3.01
C LEU A 354 -13.86 11.87 -4.27
N TYR A 355 -14.00 13.20 -4.10
CA TYR A 355 -14.33 14.13 -5.19
C TYR A 355 -13.11 14.71 -5.88
N HIS A 356 -11.94 14.72 -5.22
CA HIS A 356 -10.77 15.32 -5.80
C HIS A 356 -10.27 14.44 -6.96
N PRO A 357 -10.21 14.96 -8.22
CA PRO A 357 -9.65 14.21 -9.33
C PRO A 357 -8.21 13.88 -8.96
N THR A 358 -7.94 12.59 -8.81
CA THR A 358 -6.57 12.12 -8.68
C THR A 358 -6.01 12.17 -10.08
N GLU A 359 -5.25 13.23 -10.40
CA GLU A 359 -4.39 13.20 -11.58
C GLU A 359 -3.63 11.87 -11.56
N LYS A 360 -3.52 11.21 -12.73
CA LYS A 360 -2.71 9.99 -12.92
C LYS A 360 -1.28 10.30 -12.50
N ARG A 361 -0.98 10.11 -11.22
CA ARG A 361 0.40 10.04 -10.76
C ARG A 361 0.91 8.69 -11.23
N PRO A 362 2.19 8.58 -11.63
CA PRO A 362 2.84 7.27 -11.60
C PRO A 362 2.62 6.77 -10.17
N GLU A 363 1.77 5.77 -10.03
CA GLU A 363 1.37 5.23 -8.74
C GLU A 363 2.60 4.45 -8.30
N GLU A 364 3.48 5.09 -7.55
CA GLU A 364 4.81 4.51 -7.42
C GLU A 364 4.82 3.28 -6.51
N TRP A 365 3.88 3.14 -5.56
CA TRP A 365 3.83 2.01 -4.59
C TRP A 365 2.44 1.85 -3.92
N GLY A 366 1.36 1.69 -4.68
CA GLY A 366 0.04 1.36 -4.10
C GLY A 366 -0.72 2.49 -3.39
N ARG A 367 -0.30 3.76 -3.46
CA ARG A 367 -1.12 4.90 -2.97
C ARG A 367 -2.26 5.29 -3.91
N SER A 368 -2.69 4.35 -4.73
CA SER A 368 -3.89 4.47 -5.53
C SER A 368 -5.07 4.61 -4.57
N LYS A 369 -5.70 5.79 -4.57
CA LYS A 369 -7.05 5.94 -4.02
C LYS A 369 -8.09 5.44 -5.02
N GLU A 370 -7.71 4.64 -6.01
CA GLU A 370 -8.63 4.20 -7.06
C GLU A 370 -9.70 3.25 -6.52
N PHE A 371 -9.44 2.53 -5.43
CA PHE A 371 -10.51 1.79 -4.74
C PHE A 371 -11.63 2.72 -4.25
N LYS A 372 -11.35 4.03 -4.07
CA LYS A 372 -12.40 4.99 -3.75
C LYS A 372 -13.35 5.27 -4.90
N LYS A 373 -12.98 4.91 -6.14
CA LYS A 373 -13.87 5.04 -7.32
C LYS A 373 -15.06 4.07 -7.25
N ILE A 374 -14.89 2.93 -6.57
CA ILE A 374 -15.99 1.97 -6.35
C ILE A 374 -16.79 2.27 -5.09
N MET A 375 -16.33 3.17 -4.21
CA MET A 375 -17.02 3.51 -2.97
C MET A 375 -18.19 4.47 -3.21
N ARG A 376 -19.33 4.16 -2.60
CA ARG A 376 -20.46 5.10 -2.50
C ARG A 376 -20.22 6.06 -1.34
N ARG A 377 -21.03 7.13 -1.33
CA ARG A 377 -20.97 8.17 -0.30
C ARG A 377 -21.39 7.65 1.06
N GLU A 378 -22.39 6.77 1.07
CA GLU A 378 -22.96 6.13 2.26
C GLU A 378 -21.94 5.24 2.95
N ASP A 379 -21.13 4.48 2.20
CA ASP A 379 -20.12 3.58 2.74
C ASP A 379 -19.09 4.30 3.64
N ILE A 380 -18.74 5.55 3.33
CA ILE A 380 -17.84 6.35 4.19
C ILE A 380 -18.55 6.74 5.49
N VAL A 381 -19.84 7.10 5.43
CA VAL A 381 -20.61 7.43 6.63
C VAL A 381 -20.71 6.21 7.53
N GLU A 382 -21.04 5.04 6.97
CA GLU A 382 -21.15 3.79 7.70
C GLU A 382 -19.81 3.37 8.32
N LYS A 383 -18.71 3.47 7.58
CA LYS A 383 -17.36 3.22 8.10
C LYS A 383 -17.07 4.06 9.34
N TYR A 384 -17.32 5.36 9.30
CA TYR A 384 -17.03 6.23 10.45
C TYR A 384 -18.03 6.07 11.59
N LYS A 385 -19.29 5.72 11.29
CA LYS A 385 -20.28 5.30 12.28
C LYS A 385 -19.84 4.04 13.04
N ALA A 386 -19.35 3.02 12.32
CA ALA A 386 -18.79 1.81 12.93
C ALA A 386 -17.56 2.08 13.82
N LEU A 387 -16.76 3.09 13.46
CA LEU A 387 -15.64 3.57 14.27
C LEU A 387 -16.07 4.36 15.53
N GLY A 388 -17.36 4.68 15.67
CA GLY A 388 -17.94 5.37 16.83
C GLY A 388 -18.17 6.87 16.64
N ALA A 389 -18.24 7.36 15.39
CA ALA A 389 -18.67 8.72 15.11
C ALA A 389 -20.20 8.85 15.16
N ASP A 390 -20.69 10.01 15.61
CA ASP A 390 -22.11 10.37 15.60
C ASP A 390 -22.55 10.71 14.18
N GLU A 391 -23.54 9.97 13.68
CA GLU A 391 -24.11 10.10 12.35
C GLU A 391 -24.65 11.52 12.07
N SER A 392 -25.28 12.17 13.07
CA SER A 392 -25.83 13.52 12.90
C SER A 392 -24.73 14.56 12.61
N ILE A 393 -23.55 14.39 13.21
CA ILE A 393 -22.39 15.26 13.01
C ILE A 393 -21.74 14.96 11.67
N LEU A 394 -21.70 13.70 11.23
CA LEU A 394 -21.19 13.32 9.91
C LEU A 394 -21.99 14.00 8.79
N TYR A 395 -23.32 13.99 8.88
CA TYR A 395 -24.17 14.68 7.91
C TYR A 395 -24.00 16.21 7.95
N GLU A 396 -23.90 16.81 9.14
CA GLU A 396 -23.62 18.25 9.27
C GLU A 396 -22.28 18.65 8.61
N ILE A 397 -21.26 17.79 8.73
CA ILE A 397 -19.97 17.96 8.04
C ILE A 397 -20.14 17.82 6.52
N ILE A 398 -20.90 16.83 6.05
CA ILE A 398 -21.17 16.65 4.62
C ILE A 398 -21.83 17.90 4.03
N ASP A 399 -22.82 18.46 4.70
CA ASP A 399 -23.53 19.65 4.23
C ASP A 399 -22.60 20.87 4.18
N ALA A 400 -21.75 21.04 5.20
CA ALA A 400 -20.75 22.10 5.23
C ALA A 400 -19.69 21.98 4.13
N ILE A 401 -19.39 20.75 3.68
CA ILE A 401 -18.50 20.48 2.55
C ILE A 401 -19.24 20.69 1.21
N ARG A 402 -20.49 20.24 1.07
CA ARG A 402 -21.28 20.36 -0.17
C ARG A 402 -21.54 21.81 -0.57
N LEU A 403 -21.83 22.66 0.41
CA LEU A 403 -21.94 24.11 0.23
C LEU A 403 -20.68 24.76 -0.35
N TRP A 404 -19.53 24.06 -0.28
CA TRP A 404 -18.25 24.49 -0.82
C TRP A 404 -17.87 23.73 -2.11
N ALA A 405 -18.29 22.48 -2.24
CA ALA A 405 -18.04 21.63 -3.42
C ALA A 405 -18.83 22.06 -4.66
N THR A 406 -19.82 22.96 -4.55
CA THR A 406 -20.38 23.67 -5.73
C THR A 406 -19.33 24.45 -6.53
N ALA A 407 -18.14 24.68 -5.97
CA ALA A 407 -16.98 25.23 -6.66
C ALA A 407 -16.00 24.18 -7.22
N ILE A 408 -16.20 22.88 -6.94
CA ILE A 408 -15.40 21.77 -7.48
C ILE A 408 -16.29 21.05 -8.50
N PRO A 409 -16.03 21.18 -9.81
CA PRO A 409 -16.85 20.51 -10.80
C PRO A 409 -16.83 18.99 -10.54
N PRO A 410 -17.99 18.31 -10.68
CA PRO A 410 -18.02 16.86 -10.60
C PRO A 410 -17.08 16.27 -11.66
N PRO A 411 -16.44 15.12 -11.40
CA PRO A 411 -15.64 14.45 -12.41
C PRO A 411 -16.55 14.10 -13.60
N THR A 412 -16.19 14.59 -14.79
CA THR A 412 -16.66 14.07 -16.07
C THR A 412 -16.10 12.69 -16.32
#